data_AF-A0A7D7ZM30-F1
#
_entry.id   AF-A0A7D7ZM30-F1
#
_cell.length_a   1.000
_cell.length_b   1.000
_cell.length_c   1.000
_cell.angle_alpha   90.00
_cell.angle_beta   90.00
_cell.angle_gamma   90.00
#
_symmetry.space_group_name_H-M   'P 1'
#
loop_
_entity.id
_entity.type
_entity.pdbx_description
1 polymer ?
#
loop_
_entity_poly.entity_id
_entity_poly.type
_entity_poly.pdbx_seq_one_letter_code
_entity_poly.pdbx_strand_id
1 'polypeptide(L)'
;MTLTYALLLFSGFFIGIAASFTGLGGGFLMVPLLIALGYTAQKAVGTSFLAILIISASAVFAHSKFSNVDYKIAIVLGLGGIIGAQIGPHILEHVSTANFKKIFSLILIAFAGYLFFSKS
;
A
#
# COMPACT_ATOMS: atom_id res chain seq x y z
N MET A 1 22.29 14.01 -2.27
CA MET A 1 21.34 13.87 -1.13
C MET A 1 20.06 14.67 -1.34
N THR A 2 20.12 15.96 -1.68
CA THR A 2 18.94 16.81 -1.98
C THR A 2 18.05 16.30 -3.12
N LEU A 3 18.63 15.77 -4.21
CA LEU A 3 17.87 15.24 -5.34
C LEU A 3 16.98 14.03 -4.98
N THR A 4 17.48 13.14 -4.11
CA THR A 4 16.74 11.95 -3.67
C THR A 4 15.52 12.33 -2.82
N TYR A 5 15.66 13.35 -1.96
CA TYR A 5 14.53 13.87 -1.17
C TYR A 5 13.48 14.52 -2.05
N ALA A 6 13.89 15.29 -3.07
CA ALA A 6 12.96 15.88 -4.03
C ALA A 6 12.19 14.79 -4.80
N LEU A 7 12.85 13.73 -5.24
CA LEU A 7 12.21 12.58 -5.90
C LEU A 7 11.22 11.86 -4.98
N LEU A 8 11.56 11.66 -3.71
CA LEU A 8 10.66 11.04 -2.73
C LEU A 8 9.40 11.89 -2.49
N LEU A 9 9.54 13.21 -2.36
CA LEU A 9 8.40 14.12 -2.20
C LEU A 9 7.49 14.11 -3.43
N PHE A 10 8.08 14.21 -4.62
CA PHE A 10 7.33 14.26 -5.88
C PHE A 10 6.61 12.93 -6.16
N SER A 11 7.30 11.81 -6.00
CA SER A 11 6.72 10.48 -6.20
C SER A 11 5.66 10.16 -5.13
N GLY A 12 5.90 10.51 -3.87
CA GLY A 12 4.91 10.36 -2.80
C GLY A 12 3.63 11.15 -3.07
N PHE A 13 3.74 12.37 -3.59
CA PHE A 13 2.61 13.20 -3.99
C PHE A 13 1.77 12.54 -5.10
N PHE A 14 2.40 12.11 -6.20
CA PHE A 14 1.71 11.44 -7.30
C PHE A 14 1.10 10.10 -6.90
N ILE A 15 1.81 9.31 -6.11
CA ILE A 15 1.30 8.03 -5.58
C ILE A 15 0.10 8.27 -4.69
N GLY A 16 0.14 9.30 -3.83
CA GLY A 16 -0.99 9.66 -2.98
C GLY A 16 -2.25 9.97 -3.80
N ILE A 17 -2.12 10.78 -4.85
CA ILE A 17 -3.22 11.08 -5.77
C ILE A 17 -3.75 9.79 -6.43
N ALA A 18 -2.88 8.99 -7.03
CA ALA A 18 -3.27 7.74 -7.70
C ALA A 18 -3.93 6.74 -6.73
N ALA A 19 -3.43 6.66 -5.50
CA ALA A 19 -3.97 5.82 -4.44
C ALA A 19 -5.38 6.27 -4.02
N SER A 20 -5.61 7.58 -3.90
CA SER A 20 -6.93 8.14 -3.57
C SER A 20 -7.97 7.85 -4.65
N PHE A 21 -7.59 7.88 -5.94
CA PHE A 21 -8.50 7.52 -7.03
C PHE A 21 -8.85 6.03 -7.07
N THR A 22 -7.89 5.17 -6.73
CA THR A 22 -8.09 3.72 -6.80
C THR A 22 -8.71 3.12 -5.54
N GLY A 23 -8.66 3.83 -4.40
CA GLY A 23 -9.16 3.32 -3.11
C GLY A 23 -8.33 2.18 -2.51
N LEU A 24 -7.21 1.81 -3.15
CA LEU A 24 -6.37 0.64 -2.78
C LEU A 24 -5.31 0.95 -1.70
N GLY A 25 -5.26 2.19 -1.18
CA GLY A 25 -4.31 2.59 -0.12
C GLY A 25 -2.87 2.86 -0.58
N GLY A 26 -2.52 2.68 -1.86
CA GLY A 26 -1.25 3.16 -2.46
C GLY A 26 0.01 2.36 -2.16
N GLY A 27 -0.04 1.43 -1.19
CA GLY A 27 1.10 0.58 -0.83
C GLY A 27 1.67 -0.24 -2.00
N PHE A 28 0.80 -0.63 -2.94
CA PHE A 28 1.19 -1.40 -4.13
C PHE A 28 2.13 -0.63 -5.07
N LEU A 29 2.09 0.70 -5.06
CA LEU A 29 3.01 1.57 -5.80
C LEU A 29 4.22 1.96 -4.95
N MET A 30 3.98 2.23 -3.66
CA MET A 30 4.99 2.77 -2.76
C MET A 30 6.09 1.76 -2.41
N VAL A 31 5.72 0.50 -2.18
CA VAL A 31 6.68 -0.57 -1.86
C VAL A 31 7.69 -0.82 -2.99
N PRO A 32 7.27 -1.07 -4.25
CA PRO A 32 8.24 -1.30 -5.33
C PRO A 32 9.07 -0.05 -5.66
N LEU A 33 8.50 1.16 -5.51
CA LEU A 33 9.24 2.40 -5.66
C LEU A 33 10.40 2.50 -4.65
N LEU A 34 10.11 2.27 -3.37
CA LEU A 34 11.13 2.33 -2.31
C LEU A 34 12.21 1.26 -2.52
N ILE A 35 11.84 0.06 -2.95
CA ILE A 35 12.83 -0.97 -3.29
C ILE A 35 13.68 -0.55 -4.50
N ALA A 36 13.08 0.09 -5.51
CA ALA A 36 13.82 0.61 -6.67
C ALA A 36 14.79 1.74 -6.30
N LEU A 37 14.48 2.51 -5.26
CA LEU A 37 15.36 3.52 -4.69
C LEU A 37 16.47 2.95 -3.77
N GLY A 38 16.54 1.62 -3.62
CA GLY A 38 17.59 0.93 -2.87
C GLY A 38 17.27 0.67 -1.39
N TYR A 39 16.03 0.90 -0.94
CA TYR A 39 15.62 0.56 0.42
C TYR A 39 15.39 -0.96 0.55
N THR A 40 15.65 -1.50 1.75
CA THR A 40 15.34 -2.90 2.07
C THR A 40 13.83 -3.13 2.05
N ALA A 41 13.38 -4.36 1.75
CA ALA A 41 11.95 -4.70 1.73
C ALA A 41 11.26 -4.34 3.06
N GLN A 42 11.94 -4.57 4.18
CA GLN A 42 11.46 -4.22 5.52
C GLN A 42 11.20 -2.71 5.69
N LYS A 43 12.16 -1.87 5.27
CA LYS A 43 11.99 -0.40 5.32
C LYS A 43 10.91 0.09 4.37
N ALA A 44 10.84 -0.50 3.17
CA ALA A 44 9.82 -0.18 2.18
C ALA A 44 8.40 -0.48 2.69
N VAL A 45 8.20 -1.67 3.25
CA VAL A 45 6.92 -2.08 3.83
C VAL A 45 6.54 -1.20 5.03
N GLY A 46 7.44 -0.99 5.98
CA GLY A 46 7.18 -0.13 7.14
C GLY A 46 6.82 1.31 6.76
N THR A 47 7.53 1.89 5.80
CA THR A 47 7.25 3.26 5.31
C THR A 47 5.92 3.33 4.58
N SER A 48 5.58 2.31 3.78
CA SER A 48 4.30 2.24 3.10
C SER A 48 3.12 2.13 4.06
N PHE A 49 3.26 1.41 5.19
CA PHE A 49 2.21 1.32 6.20
C PHE A 49 1.86 2.68 6.81
N LEU A 50 2.87 3.50 7.10
CA LEU A 50 2.65 4.85 7.61
C LEU A 50 1.89 5.70 6.58
N ALA A 51 2.26 5.62 5.30
CA ALA A 51 1.56 6.33 4.24
C ALA A 51 0.11 5.84 4.06
N ILE A 52 -0.11 4.52 4.06
CA ILE A 52 -1.45 3.91 4.00
C ILE A 52 -2.31 4.42 5.15
N LEU A 53 -1.75 4.54 6.36
CA LEU A 53 -2.47 5.08 7.53
C LEU A 53 -2.97 6.50 7.25
N ILE A 54 -2.08 7.38 6.78
CA ILE A 54 -2.43 8.78 6.46
C ILE A 54 -3.50 8.84 5.34
N ILE A 55 -3.31 8.07 4.27
CA ILE A 55 -4.26 8.00 3.13
C ILE A 55 -5.62 7.50 3.62
N SER A 56 -5.64 6.43 4.42
CA SER A 56 -6.87 5.82 4.92
C SER A 56 -7.60 6.72 5.90
N ALA A 57 -6.89 7.40 6.81
CA ALA A 57 -7.47 8.38 7.71
C ALA A 57 -8.13 9.53 6.93
N SER A 58 -7.44 10.02 5.89
CA SER A 58 -7.98 11.05 4.98
C SER A 58 -9.21 10.56 4.22
N ALA A 59 -9.18 9.32 3.72
CA ALA A 59 -10.29 8.69 3.00
C ALA A 59 -11.51 8.51 3.90
N VAL A 60 -11.33 8.02 5.13
CA VAL A 60 -12.40 7.87 6.13
C VAL A 60 -13.00 9.23 6.47
N PHE A 61 -12.17 10.26 6.70
CA PHE A 61 -12.66 11.61 6.96
C PHE A 61 -13.49 12.17 5.80
N ALA A 62 -13.02 11.97 4.56
CA ALA A 62 -13.74 12.40 3.36
C ALA A 62 -15.05 11.63 3.14
N HIS A 63 -15.05 10.31 3.33
CA HIS A 63 -16.23 9.46 3.12
C HIS A 63 -17.25 9.52 4.26
N SER A 64 -16.83 9.84 5.48
CA SER A 64 -17.71 10.02 6.63
C SER A 64 -18.79 11.09 6.38
N LYS A 65 -18.47 12.12 5.58
CA LYS A 65 -19.44 13.15 5.17
C LYS A 65 -20.58 12.65 4.27
N PHE A 66 -20.44 11.49 3.63
CA PHE A 66 -21.43 10.94 2.70
C PHE A 66 -22.30 9.83 3.32
N SER A 67 -22.15 9.54 4.62
CA SER A 67 -22.98 8.60 5.41
C SER A 67 -23.18 7.17 4.85
N ASN A 68 -22.39 6.76 3.86
CA ASN A 68 -22.46 5.43 3.23
C ASN A 68 -21.43 4.44 3.79
N VAL A 69 -21.05 4.58 5.06
CA VAL A 69 -20.03 3.71 5.68
C VAL A 69 -20.72 2.51 6.34
N ASP A 70 -20.50 1.32 5.79
CA ASP A 70 -20.83 0.07 6.47
C ASP A 70 -19.78 -0.19 7.56
N TYR A 71 -20.12 0.19 8.79
CA TYR A 71 -19.25 0.02 9.95
C TYR A 71 -18.94 -1.45 10.26
N LYS A 72 -19.81 -2.39 9.89
CA LYS A 72 -19.59 -3.82 10.12
C LYS A 72 -18.46 -4.32 9.23
N ILE A 73 -18.49 -3.96 7.95
CA ILE A 73 -17.42 -4.27 7.01
C ILE A 73 -16.13 -3.55 7.41
N ALA A 74 -16.22 -2.28 7.82
CA ALA A 74 -15.06 -1.50 8.24
C ALA A 74 -14.34 -2.13 9.44
N ILE A 75 -15.07 -2.63 10.44
CA ILE A 75 -14.48 -3.30 11.61
C ILE A 75 -13.83 -4.63 11.21
N VAL A 76 -14.50 -5.46 10.40
CA VAL A 76 -13.94 -6.75 9.98
C VAL A 76 -12.66 -6.56 9.17
N LEU A 77 -12.68 -5.63 8.20
CA LEU A 77 -11.49 -5.30 7.41
C LEU A 77 -10.41 -4.65 8.26
N GLY A 78 -10.78 -3.77 9.20
CA GLY A 78 -9.86 -3.12 10.12
C GLY A 78 -9.12 -4.12 11.01
N LEU A 79 -9.83 -5.07 11.62
CA LEU A 79 -9.23 -6.12 12.45
C LEU A 79 -8.30 -7.02 11.64
N GLY A 80 -8.74 -7.46 10.45
CA GLY A 80 -7.89 -8.24 9.54
C GLY A 80 -6.63 -7.48 9.13
N GLY A 81 -6.77 -6.17 8.83
CA GLY A 81 -5.67 -5.28 8.50
C GLY A 81 -4.67 -5.10 9.64
N ILE A 82 -5.14 -4.92 10.89
CA ILE A 82 -4.28 -4.81 12.07
C ILE A 82 -3.48 -6.10 12.28
N ILE A 83 -4.15 -7.26 12.23
CA ILE A 83 -3.48 -8.56 12.39
C ILE A 83 -2.43 -8.76 11.27
N GLY A 84 -2.79 -8.48 10.03
CA GLY A 84 -1.89 -8.59 8.88
C GLY A 84 -0.70 -7.62 8.97
N ALA A 85 -0.91 -6.40 9.45
CA ALA A 85 0.14 -5.39 9.59
C ALA A 85 1.18 -5.75 10.67
N GLN A 86 0.77 -6.49 11.70
CA GLN A 86 1.67 -6.96 12.75
C GLN A 86 2.43 -8.22 12.32
N ILE A 87 1.76 -9.18 11.69
CA ILE A 87 2.35 -10.48 11.32
C ILE A 87 3.21 -10.37 10.04
N GLY A 88 2.77 -9.59 9.06
CA GLY A 88 3.41 -9.48 7.74
C GLY A 88 4.90 -9.11 7.81
N PRO A 89 5.30 -8.05 8.53
CA PRO A 89 6.70 -7.65 8.67
C PRO A 89 7.58 -8.74 9.31
N HIS A 90 7.07 -9.46 10.32
CA HIS A 90 7.79 -10.56 10.97
C HIS A 90 8.02 -11.75 10.03
N ILE A 91 7.07 -12.05 9.14
CA ILE A 91 7.28 -13.05 8.09
C ILE A 91 8.35 -12.53 7.11
N LEU A 92 8.33 -11.25 6.78
CA LEU A 92 9.26 -10.62 5.84
C LEU A 92 10.72 -10.66 6.30
N GLU A 93 10.99 -10.68 7.61
CA GLU A 93 12.33 -10.82 8.19
C GLU A 93 13.06 -12.09 7.71
N HIS A 94 12.30 -13.12 7.39
CA HIS A 94 12.82 -14.42 6.95
C HIS A 94 12.83 -14.57 5.42
N VAL A 95 12.42 -13.54 4.67
CA VAL A 95 12.28 -13.57 3.21
C VAL A 95 13.30 -12.63 2.57
N SER A 96 14.11 -13.17 1.65
CA SER A 96 15.05 -12.34 0.89
C SER A 96 14.32 -11.31 0.03
N THR A 97 14.92 -10.12 -0.15
CA THR A 97 14.37 -9.06 -1.01
C THR A 97 14.04 -9.54 -2.43
N ALA A 98 14.83 -10.47 -2.97
CA ALA A 98 14.59 -11.07 -4.28
C ALA A 98 13.31 -11.92 -4.32
N ASN A 99 13.10 -12.76 -3.30
CA ASN A 99 11.89 -13.58 -3.19
C ASN A 99 10.65 -12.71 -2.95
N PHE A 100 10.76 -11.71 -2.08
CA PHE A 100 9.69 -10.72 -1.87
C PHE A 100 9.29 -10.06 -3.18
N LYS A 101 10.27 -9.53 -3.94
CA LYS A 101 10.01 -8.86 -5.22
C LYS A 101 9.33 -9.78 -6.22
N LYS A 102 9.74 -11.06 -6.29
CA LYS A 102 9.15 -12.06 -7.19
C LYS A 102 7.69 -12.38 -6.82
N ILE A 103 7.43 -12.68 -5.55
CA ILE A 103 6.08 -12.99 -5.03
C ILE A 103 5.17 -11.77 -5.21
N PHE A 104 5.65 -10.59 -4.81
CA PHE A 104 4.89 -9.35 -4.91
C PHE A 104 4.53 -9.02 -6.37
N SER A 105 5.47 -9.20 -7.31
CA SER A 105 5.21 -8.99 -8.74
C SER A 105 4.17 -9.97 -9.29
N LEU A 106 4.23 -11.25 -8.89
CA LEU A 106 3.24 -12.26 -9.27
C LEU A 106 1.84 -11.90 -8.77
N ILE A 107 1.74 -11.46 -7.52
CA ILE A 107 0.46 -11.03 -6.92
C ILE A 107 -0.10 -9.83 -7.69
N LEU A 108 0.74 -8.84 -8.03
CA LEU A 108 0.28 -7.67 -8.79
C LEU A 108 -0.21 -8.02 -10.19
N ILE A 109 0.49 -8.92 -10.90
CA ILE A 109 0.07 -9.37 -12.23
C ILE A 109 -1.25 -10.13 -12.14
N ALA A 110 -1.39 -11.02 -11.15
CA ALA A 110 -2.63 -11.75 -10.92
C ALA A 110 -3.79 -10.81 -10.58
N PHE A 111 -3.55 -9.81 -9.72
CA PHE A 111 -4.55 -8.81 -9.34
C PHE A 111 -4.95 -7.93 -10.54
N ALA A 112 -3.97 -7.50 -11.35
CA ALA A 112 -4.25 -6.77 -12.58
C ALA A 112 -5.09 -7.62 -13.56
N GLY A 113 -4.74 -8.89 -13.76
CA GLY A 113 -5.52 -9.82 -14.56
C GLY A 113 -6.96 -9.96 -14.05
N TYR A 114 -7.13 -10.19 -12.75
CA TYR A 114 -8.46 -10.26 -12.12
C TYR A 114 -9.28 -8.99 -12.37
N LEU A 115 -8.69 -7.80 -12.23
CA LEU A 115 -9.38 -6.54 -12.45
C LEU A 115 -9.81 -6.37 -13.92
N PHE A 116 -8.98 -6.81 -14.87
CA PHE A 116 -9.32 -6.80 -16.29
C PHE A 116 -10.48 -7.75 -16.64
N PHE A 117 -10.52 -8.96 -16.06
CA PHE A 117 -11.60 -9.91 -16.31
C PHE A 117 -12.88 -9.61 -15.53
N SER A 118 -12.79 -9.01 -14.34
CA SER A 118 -13.95 -8.65 -13.51
C SER A 118 -14.72 -7.44 -14.07
N LYS A 119 -14.04 -6.59 -14.86
CA LYS A 119 -14.63 -5.39 -15.45
C LYS A 119 -15.15 -5.60 -16.89
N SER A 120 -15.14 -6.83 -17.41
CA SER A 120 -15.67 -7.20 -18.73
C SER A 120 -16.86 -8.16 -18.60
#